data_AF-A0AAU3ZQH7-F1
#
_entry.id   AF-A0AAU3ZQH7-F1
#
_cell.length_a   1.000
_cell.length_b   1.000
_cell.length_c   1.000
_cell.angle_alpha   90.00
_cell.angle_beta   90.00
_cell.angle_gamma   90.00
#
_symmetry.space_group_name_H-M   'P 1'
#
loop_
_entity.id
_entity.type
_entity.pdbx_description
1 polymer ?
#
loop_
_entity_poly.entity_id
_entity_poly.type
_entity_poly.pdbx_seq_one_letter_code
_entity_poly.pdbx_strand_id
1 'polypeptide(L)'
;MTTARGAAADTSSILIVDDMEENLVALEAVLDSLARVVRARSGEEALKAMLRQEFAVVLIDVLMPGMDGFETTANIKGLDQTKDVPIILLTGAAADPDYAYRGYTVGAADFLIKPFDPWLLRTKVNVFLELHRKNRQLVDQAEQLKRLLAADSGSPGQGAATRPSAALPDEPDRLAEVADQLAQVQHLLRTTDGPDREDFADRLRALEGAVARLMAAHES
;
A
#
# COMPACT_ATOMS: atom_id res chain seq x y z
N MET A 1 25.92 -6.39 30.69
CA MET A 1 24.46 -6.62 30.79
C MET A 1 23.81 -5.53 29.94
N THR A 2 23.42 -5.82 28.69
CA THR A 2 22.08 -6.31 28.31
C THR A 2 21.10 -5.12 28.36
N THR A 3 20.48 -4.58 27.29
CA THR A 3 20.12 -5.12 25.97
C THR A 3 19.58 -4.02 25.03
N ALA A 4 19.66 -4.32 23.73
CA ALA A 4 18.63 -4.11 22.70
C ALA A 4 18.24 -2.69 22.24
N ARG A 5 18.86 -2.28 21.13
CA ARG A 5 18.22 -2.04 19.83
C ARG A 5 16.69 -1.87 19.89
N GLY A 6 16.22 -0.63 20.03
CA GLY A 6 14.85 -0.28 19.69
C GLY A 6 14.67 -0.41 18.17
N ALA A 7 13.83 -1.34 17.75
CA ALA A 7 13.37 -1.47 16.38
C ALA A 7 12.93 -0.10 15.84
N ALA A 8 13.26 0.20 14.58
CA ALA A 8 12.70 1.36 13.88
C ALA A 8 11.18 1.31 14.08
N ALA A 9 10.66 2.30 14.82
CA ALA A 9 9.26 2.30 15.24
C ALA A 9 8.41 2.24 13.98
N ASP A 10 7.64 1.17 13.87
CA ASP A 10 6.77 0.82 12.77
C ASP A 10 5.56 1.78 12.79
N THR A 11 5.79 3.07 12.55
CA THR A 11 4.80 4.13 12.74
C THR A 11 3.89 4.20 11.53
N SER A 12 3.05 3.17 11.36
CA SER A 12 1.82 3.32 10.58
C SER A 12 1.00 4.40 11.28
N SER A 13 0.89 5.58 10.67
CA SER A 13 0.09 6.69 11.20
C SER A 13 -1.24 6.76 10.46
N ILE A 14 -2.29 7.21 11.15
CA ILE A 14 -3.61 7.48 10.58
C ILE A 14 -3.79 9.00 10.50
N LEU A 15 -4.24 9.51 9.36
CA LEU A 15 -4.65 10.91 9.23
C LEU A 15 -6.18 10.98 9.28
N ILE A 16 -6.73 11.80 10.17
CA ILE A 16 -8.15 12.12 10.23
C ILE A 16 -8.37 13.59 9.86
N VAL A 17 -9.34 13.85 8.97
CA VAL A 17 -9.63 15.17 8.41
C VAL A 17 -11.12 15.47 8.57
N ASP A 18 -11.44 16.48 9.35
CA ASP A 18 -12.82 16.93 9.61
C ASP A 18 -12.75 18.38 10.14
N ASP A 19 -13.66 19.25 9.72
CA ASP A 19 -13.65 20.66 10.13
C ASP A 19 -14.19 20.86 11.56
N MET A 20 -14.97 19.90 12.06
CA MET A 20 -15.54 19.91 13.41
C MET A 20 -14.62 19.19 14.40
N GLU A 21 -14.16 19.92 15.43
CA GLU A 21 -13.27 19.36 16.47
C GLU A 21 -13.91 18.17 17.21
N GLU A 22 -15.23 18.19 17.40
CA GLU A 22 -15.99 17.12 18.04
C GLU A 22 -15.87 15.79 17.28
N ASN A 23 -15.92 15.84 15.95
CA ASN A 23 -15.74 14.66 15.09
C ASN A 23 -14.31 14.14 15.17
N LEU A 24 -13.32 15.04 15.17
CA LEU A 24 -11.90 14.67 15.31
C LEU A 24 -11.64 13.97 16.64
N VAL A 25 -12.17 14.51 17.74
CA VAL A 25 -12.05 13.90 19.08
C VAL A 25 -12.71 12.52 19.12
N ALA A 26 -13.90 12.37 18.53
CA ALA A 26 -14.60 11.10 18.47
C ALA A 26 -13.84 10.05 17.64
N LEU A 27 -13.35 10.44 16.46
CA LEU A 27 -12.56 9.56 15.59
C LEU A 27 -11.25 9.14 16.27
N GLU A 28 -10.55 10.08 16.91
CA GLU A 28 -9.33 9.75 17.64
C GLU A 28 -9.60 8.77 18.78
N ALA A 29 -10.65 9.00 19.59
CA ALA A 29 -10.99 8.09 20.68
C ALA A 29 -11.24 6.65 20.21
N VAL A 30 -11.77 6.48 18.99
CA VAL A 30 -12.02 5.17 18.37
C VAL A 30 -10.73 4.53 17.83
N LEU A 31 -9.78 5.33 17.33
CA LEU A 31 -8.63 4.88 16.55
C LEU A 31 -7.29 4.90 17.30
N ASP A 32 -7.16 5.65 18.40
CA ASP A 32 -5.90 5.89 19.14
C ASP A 32 -5.26 4.58 19.64
N SER A 33 -6.09 3.58 19.96
CA SER A 33 -5.63 2.23 20.33
C SER A 33 -4.99 1.41 19.20
N LEU A 34 -5.16 1.80 17.93
CA LEU A 34 -4.69 1.03 16.77
C LEU A 34 -3.35 1.52 16.25
N ALA A 35 -3.16 2.84 16.23
CA ALA A 35 -2.01 3.51 15.63
C ALA A 35 -1.99 4.99 16.04
N ARG A 36 -0.86 5.66 15.77
CA ARG A 36 -0.75 7.10 15.97
C ARG A 36 -1.74 7.84 15.08
N VAL A 37 -2.63 8.63 15.67
CA VAL A 37 -3.57 9.49 14.96
C VAL A 37 -3.00 10.89 14.79
N VAL A 38 -3.17 11.46 13.60
CA VAL A 38 -2.85 12.86 13.29
C VAL A 38 -4.12 13.53 12.79
N ARG A 39 -4.39 14.74 13.32
CA ARG A 39 -5.57 15.53 12.97
C ARG A 39 -5.24 16.58 11.92
N ALA A 40 -6.21 16.86 11.05
CA ALA A 40 -6.26 18.02 10.20
C ALA A 40 -7.68 18.59 10.21
N ARG A 41 -7.81 19.92 10.22
CA ARG A 41 -9.10 20.61 10.27
C ARG A 41 -9.61 21.07 8.89
N SER A 42 -8.87 20.75 7.84
CA SER A 42 -9.20 21.10 6.46
C SER A 42 -8.40 20.24 5.48
N GLY A 43 -8.83 20.20 4.22
CA GLY A 43 -8.08 19.56 3.14
C GLY A 43 -6.67 20.12 2.95
N GLU A 44 -6.48 21.43 3.13
CA GLU A 44 -5.16 22.05 3.05
C GLU A 44 -4.21 21.59 4.16
N GLU A 45 -4.71 21.48 5.40
CA GLU A 45 -3.93 20.96 6.52
C GLU A 45 -3.58 19.49 6.30
N ALA A 46 -4.51 18.71 5.73
CA ALA A 46 -4.27 17.31 5.37
C ALA A 46 -3.13 17.18 4.35
N LEU A 47 -3.18 17.95 3.26
CA LEU A 47 -2.12 17.98 2.24
C LEU A 47 -0.76 18.37 2.86
N LYS A 48 -0.73 19.40 3.70
CA LYS A 48 0.49 19.81 4.41
C LYS A 48 1.02 18.71 5.33
N ALA A 49 0.15 17.94 5.97
CA ALA A 49 0.56 16.82 6.83
C ALA A 49 1.15 15.68 6.00
N MET A 50 0.55 15.34 4.85
CA MET A 50 1.02 14.27 3.96
C MET A 50 2.38 14.56 3.32
N LEU A 51 2.75 15.84 3.15
CA LEU A 51 4.09 16.21 2.70
C LEU A 51 5.18 16.00 3.77
N ARG A 52 4.80 15.92 5.05
CA ARG A 52 5.75 15.83 6.17
C ARG A 52 6.04 14.39 6.58
N GLN A 53 5.08 13.49 6.38
CA GLN A 53 5.20 12.10 6.78
C GLN A 53 4.22 11.22 5.99
N GLU A 54 4.52 9.93 5.94
CA GLU A 54 3.66 8.92 5.33
C GLU A 54 2.53 8.48 6.27
N PHE A 55 1.41 8.12 5.66
CA PHE A 55 0.23 7.61 6.37
C PHE A 55 -0.16 6.25 5.80
N ALA A 56 -0.63 5.37 6.68
CA ALA A 56 -1.13 4.07 6.28
C ALA A 56 -2.57 4.14 5.75
N VAL A 57 -3.36 5.10 6.24
CA VAL A 57 -4.71 5.39 5.78
C VAL A 57 -5.10 6.81 6.16
N VAL A 58 -5.92 7.44 5.31
CA VAL A 58 -6.50 8.76 5.54
C VAL A 58 -8.01 8.63 5.62
N LEU A 59 -8.63 9.27 6.61
CA LEU A 59 -10.07 9.40 6.75
C LEU A 59 -10.44 10.85 6.54
N ILE A 60 -11.33 11.12 5.59
CA ILE A 60 -11.67 12.50 5.19
C ILE A 60 -13.17 12.68 5.26
N ASP A 61 -13.64 13.69 5.96
CA ASP A 61 -15.02 14.12 5.86
C ASP A 61 -15.30 14.76 4.50
N VAL A 62 -16.42 14.38 3.89
CA VAL A 62 -16.81 14.89 2.59
C VAL A 62 -17.26 16.35 2.67
N LEU A 63 -17.95 16.73 3.73
CA LEU A 63 -18.65 18.01 3.84
C LEU A 63 -17.84 19.00 4.66
N MET A 64 -16.81 19.57 4.04
CA MET A 64 -15.98 20.60 4.65
C MET A 64 -16.14 21.95 3.92
N PRO A 65 -16.04 23.10 4.62
CA PRO A 65 -16.03 24.41 3.98
C PRO A 65 -14.73 24.65 3.20
N GLY A 66 -14.85 25.29 2.04
CA GLY A 66 -13.72 25.56 1.17
C GLY A 66 -13.39 24.35 0.30
N MET A 67 -12.34 23.62 0.65
CA MET A 67 -11.93 22.40 -0.06
C MET A 67 -12.70 21.21 0.49
N ASP A 68 -13.56 20.62 -0.32
CA ASP A 68 -14.37 19.46 0.07
C ASP A 68 -13.53 18.16 0.12
N GLY A 69 -14.10 17.09 0.68
CA GLY A 69 -13.37 15.83 0.82
C GLY A 69 -13.05 15.15 -0.52
N PHE A 70 -13.83 15.40 -1.58
CA PHE A 70 -13.54 14.86 -2.91
C PHE A 70 -12.38 15.60 -3.58
N GLU A 71 -12.36 16.93 -3.51
CA GLU A 71 -11.28 17.76 -4.02
C GLU A 71 -9.98 17.47 -3.26
N THR A 72 -10.07 17.33 -1.93
CA THR A 72 -8.93 16.89 -1.10
C THR A 72 -8.41 15.53 -1.58
N THR A 73 -9.31 14.56 -1.79
CA THR A 73 -8.94 13.22 -2.28
C THR A 73 -8.28 13.28 -3.65
N ALA A 74 -8.85 14.02 -4.60
CA ALA A 74 -8.29 14.19 -5.93
C ALA A 74 -6.89 14.82 -5.89
N ASN A 75 -6.68 15.83 -5.05
CA ASN A 75 -5.37 16.45 -4.85
C ASN A 75 -4.35 15.46 -4.27
N ILE A 76 -4.74 14.67 -3.27
CA ILE A 76 -3.86 13.63 -2.69
C ILE A 76 -3.52 12.56 -3.75
N LYS A 77 -4.49 12.14 -4.54
CA LYS A 77 -4.32 11.13 -5.60
C LYS A 77 -3.54 11.64 -6.82
N GLY A 78 -3.52 12.95 -7.04
CA GLY A 78 -2.78 13.58 -8.14
C GLY A 78 -1.26 13.67 -7.91
N LEU A 79 -0.77 13.42 -6.69
CA LEU A 79 0.65 13.52 -6.36
C LEU A 79 1.30 12.14 -6.28
N ASP A 80 2.40 11.92 -7.00
CA ASP A 80 3.10 10.63 -7.05
C ASP A 80 3.52 10.08 -5.69
N GLN A 81 3.85 10.96 -4.74
CA GLN A 81 4.28 10.56 -3.40
C GLN A 81 3.12 10.07 -2.52
N THR A 82 1.88 10.45 -2.81
CA THR A 82 0.73 10.20 -1.94
C THR A 82 -0.41 9.43 -2.60
N LYS A 83 -0.32 9.19 -3.92
CA LYS A 83 -1.36 8.52 -4.71
C LYS A 83 -1.71 7.11 -4.25
N ASP A 84 -0.77 6.40 -3.64
CA ASP A 84 -0.99 5.01 -3.21
C ASP A 84 -1.59 4.92 -1.80
N VAL A 85 -1.69 6.04 -1.08
CA VAL A 85 -2.27 6.05 0.27
C VAL A 85 -3.77 5.80 0.18
N PRO A 86 -4.33 4.80 0.88
CA PRO A 86 -5.76 4.53 0.86
C PRO A 86 -6.53 5.63 1.60
N ILE A 87 -7.65 6.05 1.01
CA ILE A 87 -8.52 7.11 1.54
C ILE A 87 -9.90 6.52 1.79
N ILE A 88 -10.42 6.71 3.00
CA ILE A 88 -11.79 6.39 3.39
C ILE A 88 -12.56 7.70 3.51
N LEU A 89 -13.59 7.87 2.70
CA LEU A 89 -14.44 9.06 2.77
C LEU A 89 -15.57 8.84 3.78
N LEU A 90 -15.77 9.82 4.68
CA LEU A 90 -16.83 9.86 5.68
C LEU A 90 -17.92 10.83 5.20
N THR A 91 -19.18 10.40 5.18
CA THR A 91 -20.28 11.23 4.64
C THR A 91 -21.52 11.23 5.54
N GLY A 92 -22.14 12.39 5.77
CA GLY A 92 -23.26 12.67 6.70
C GLY A 92 -24.63 12.01 6.45
N ALA A 93 -24.74 11.11 5.45
CA ALA A 93 -25.98 10.49 4.95
C ALA A 93 -26.91 11.37 4.07
N ALA A 94 -27.56 10.69 3.11
CA ALA A 94 -28.67 11.09 2.24
C ALA A 94 -28.41 11.97 1.00
N ALA A 95 -27.26 12.61 0.84
CA ALA A 95 -27.01 13.44 -0.34
C ALA A 95 -26.51 12.58 -1.53
N ASP A 96 -27.44 12.23 -2.42
CA ASP A 96 -27.22 11.92 -3.84
C ASP A 96 -26.43 10.63 -4.20
N PRO A 97 -27.01 9.68 -4.97
CA PRO A 97 -26.29 8.55 -5.58
C PRO A 97 -24.96 8.92 -6.25
N ASP A 98 -24.83 10.16 -6.70
CA ASP A 98 -23.60 10.69 -7.29
C ASP A 98 -22.40 10.71 -6.33
N TYR A 99 -22.57 10.73 -5.00
CA TYR A 99 -21.43 10.83 -4.08
C TYR A 99 -20.59 9.55 -4.06
N ALA A 100 -21.22 8.39 -4.15
CA ALA A 100 -20.50 7.13 -4.29
C ALA A 100 -19.77 7.09 -5.64
N TYR A 101 -20.44 7.50 -6.72
CA TYR A 101 -19.85 7.55 -8.07
C TYR A 101 -18.66 8.52 -8.16
N ARG A 102 -18.82 9.76 -7.70
CA ARG A 102 -17.75 10.77 -7.64
C ARG A 102 -16.60 10.29 -6.78
N GLY A 103 -16.91 9.64 -5.67
CA GLY A 103 -15.95 9.04 -4.78
C GLY A 103 -15.04 8.00 -5.42
N TYR A 104 -15.62 7.04 -6.15
CA TYR A 104 -14.83 6.07 -6.91
C TYR A 104 -14.03 6.75 -8.02
N THR A 105 -14.62 7.76 -8.67
CA THR A 105 -13.95 8.51 -9.74
C THR A 105 -12.70 9.25 -9.25
N VAL A 106 -12.70 9.73 -7.99
CA VAL A 106 -11.51 10.39 -7.40
C VAL A 106 -10.51 9.42 -6.78
N GLY A 107 -10.74 8.10 -6.87
CA GLY A 107 -9.80 7.07 -6.43
C GLY A 107 -9.82 6.78 -4.92
N ALA A 108 -10.93 7.05 -4.23
CA ALA A 108 -11.06 6.63 -2.84
C ALA A 108 -11.12 5.10 -2.74
N ALA A 109 -10.58 4.55 -1.64
CA ALA A 109 -10.54 3.11 -1.41
C ALA A 109 -11.84 2.59 -0.79
N ASP A 110 -12.54 3.41 0.01
CA ASP A 110 -13.73 3.01 0.74
C ASP A 110 -14.58 4.22 1.16
N PHE A 111 -15.81 3.97 1.59
CA PHE A 111 -16.78 4.97 2.03
C PHE A 111 -17.50 4.51 3.29
N LEU A 112 -17.72 5.44 4.22
CA LEU A 112 -18.52 5.22 5.42
C LEU A 112 -19.55 6.33 5.60
N ILE A 113 -20.79 5.90 5.81
CA ILE A 113 -21.91 6.80 6.05
C ILE A 113 -22.02 7.04 7.56
N LYS A 114 -21.97 8.31 7.97
CA LYS A 114 -22.27 8.80 9.30
C LYS A 114 -23.80 8.73 9.52
N PRO A 115 -24.30 8.27 10.67
CA PRO A 115 -23.52 7.68 11.76
C PRO A 115 -23.04 6.26 11.40
N PHE A 116 -21.76 5.98 11.60
CA PHE A 116 -21.17 4.65 11.40
C PHE A 116 -20.92 3.96 12.73
N ASP A 117 -20.89 2.63 12.70
CA ASP A 117 -20.48 1.82 13.85
C ASP A 117 -18.97 1.99 14.09
N PRO A 118 -18.51 2.42 15.29
CA PRO A 118 -17.10 2.50 15.64
C PRO A 118 -16.33 1.20 15.43
N TRP A 119 -16.98 0.05 15.64
CA TRP A 119 -16.35 -1.26 15.40
C TRP A 119 -16.09 -1.51 13.91
N LEU A 120 -17.04 -1.12 13.04
CA LEU A 120 -16.89 -1.20 11.59
C LEU A 120 -15.73 -0.30 11.11
N LEU A 121 -15.66 0.93 11.61
CA LEU A 121 -14.57 1.86 11.31
C LEU A 121 -13.21 1.26 11.66
N ARG A 122 -13.05 0.77 12.90
CA ARG A 122 -11.80 0.15 13.37
C ARG A 122 -11.40 -1.05 12.51
N THR A 123 -12.38 -1.86 12.11
CA THR A 123 -12.13 -3.04 11.25
C THR A 123 -11.57 -2.62 9.90
N LYS A 124 -12.20 -1.64 9.22
CA LYS A 124 -11.72 -1.12 7.94
C LYS A 124 -10.32 -0.50 8.06
N VAL A 125 -10.09 0.33 9.08
CA VAL A 125 -8.78 0.95 9.33
C VAL A 125 -7.70 -0.11 9.59
N ASN A 126 -7.99 -1.14 10.37
CA ASN A 126 -7.04 -2.23 10.65
C ASN A 126 -6.58 -2.95 9.38
N VAL A 127 -7.49 -3.20 8.43
CA VAL A 127 -7.12 -3.83 7.16
C VAL A 127 -6.06 -3.00 6.44
N PHE A 128 -6.24 -1.67 6.36
CA PHE A 128 -5.25 -0.80 5.72
C PHE A 128 -3.95 -0.69 6.51
N LEU A 129 -4.00 -0.68 7.85
CA LEU A 129 -2.80 -0.72 8.69
C LEU A 129 -1.98 -2.00 8.46
N GLU A 130 -2.64 -3.16 8.39
CA GLU A 130 -1.99 -4.44 8.12
C GLU A 130 -1.40 -4.49 6.71
N LEU A 131 -2.15 -4.02 5.71
CA LEU A 131 -1.67 -3.94 4.33
C LEU A 131 -0.44 -3.03 4.23
N HIS A 132 -0.46 -1.88 4.89
CA HIS A 132 0.68 -0.96 4.93
C HIS A 132 1.91 -1.62 5.55
N ARG A 133 1.75 -2.32 6.68
CA ARG A 133 2.86 -3.06 7.33
C ARG A 133 3.42 -4.14 6.41
N LYS A 134 2.56 -4.93 5.77
CA LYS A 134 2.99 -5.98 4.83
C LYS A 134 3.71 -5.40 3.62
N ASN A 135 3.21 -4.31 3.04
CA ASN A 135 3.86 -3.64 1.92
C ASN A 135 5.24 -3.09 2.31
N ARG A 136 5.39 -2.46 3.48
CA ARG A 136 6.70 -2.05 3.99
C ARG A 136 7.65 -3.23 4.17
N GLN A 137 7.17 -4.32 4.77
CA GLN A 137 7.97 -5.52 4.94
C GLN A 137 8.46 -6.09 3.59
N LEU A 138 7.61 -6.09 2.56
CA LEU A 138 7.99 -6.55 1.22
C LEU A 138 9.04 -5.62 0.58
N VAL A 139 8.89 -4.30 0.73
CA VAL A 139 9.88 -3.33 0.24
C VAL A 139 11.22 -3.54 0.93
N ASP A 140 11.24 -3.68 2.24
CA ASP A 140 12.45 -3.93 3.03
C ASP A 140 13.13 -5.25 2.61
N GLN A 141 12.34 -6.32 2.41
CA GLN A 141 12.85 -7.61 1.94
C GLN A 141 13.43 -7.52 0.53
N ALA A 142 12.76 -6.81 -0.39
CA ALA A 142 13.24 -6.60 -1.75
C ALA A 142 14.55 -5.81 -1.77
N GLU A 143 14.68 -4.79 -0.93
CA GLU A 143 15.93 -4.05 -0.75
C GLU A 143 17.04 -4.94 -0.20
N GLN A 144 16.74 -5.76 0.81
CA GLN A 144 17.73 -6.66 1.40
C GLN A 144 18.23 -7.68 0.38
N LEU A 145 17.33 -8.27 -0.41
CA LEU A 145 17.71 -9.20 -1.48
C LEU A 145 18.59 -8.53 -2.54
N LYS A 146 18.22 -7.32 -2.98
CA LYS A 146 19.03 -6.52 -3.92
C LYS A 146 20.44 -6.27 -3.39
N ARG A 147 20.58 -5.94 -2.09
CA ARG A 147 21.89 -5.73 -1.45
C ARG A 147 22.73 -7.00 -1.41
N LEU A 148 22.12 -8.16 -1.14
CA LEU A 148 22.84 -9.44 -1.13
C LEU A 148 23.37 -9.81 -2.53
N LEU A 149 22.54 -9.69 -3.56
CA LEU A 149 22.93 -9.97 -4.95
C LEU A 149 24.04 -9.02 -5.46
N ALA A 150 23.99 -7.75 -5.04
CA ALA A 150 25.04 -6.77 -5.36
C ALA A 150 26.37 -7.03 -4.64
N ALA A 151 26.34 -7.65 -3.46
CA ALA A 151 27.54 -8.01 -2.71
C ALA A 151 28.27 -9.23 -3.32
N ASP A 152 27.52 -10.19 -3.88
CA ASP A 152 28.07 -11.43 -4.43
C ASP A 152 28.68 -11.23 -5.84
N SER A 153 28.20 -10.23 -6.58
CA SER A 153 28.74 -9.84 -7.90
C SER A 153 30.00 -8.96 -7.82
N GLY A 154 30.46 -8.61 -6.60
CA GLY A 154 31.59 -7.72 -6.34
C GLY A 154 32.95 -8.38 -6.08
N SER A 155 33.14 -9.67 -6.43
CA SER A 155 34.42 -10.37 -6.20
C SER A 155 35.23 -10.57 -7.52
N PRO A 156 36.04 -9.59 -7.96
CA PRO A 156 36.97 -9.80 -9.06
C PRO A 156 38.22 -10.57 -8.59
N GLY A 157 38.19 -11.88 -8.85
CA GLY A 157 39.31 -12.73 -9.28
C GLY A 157 40.66 -12.71 -8.53
N GLN A 158 41.02 -13.87 -7.95
CA GLN A 158 42.37 -14.42 -8.05
C GLN A 158 42.30 -15.95 -8.20
N GLY A 159 42.74 -16.49 -9.35
CA GLY A 159 42.88 -17.94 -9.58
C GLY A 159 42.88 -18.34 -11.06
N ALA A 160 44.07 -18.62 -11.60
CA ALA A 160 44.42 -18.82 -12.99
C ALA A 160 43.72 -19.95 -13.80
N ALA A 161 43.49 -19.63 -15.09
CA ALA A 161 43.70 -20.41 -16.32
C ALA A 161 43.28 -21.90 -16.43
N THR A 162 42.36 -22.20 -17.38
CA THR A 162 42.56 -23.02 -18.60
C THR A 162 41.21 -23.30 -19.32
N ARG A 163 41.17 -23.12 -20.64
CA ARG A 163 40.05 -23.29 -21.61
C ARG A 163 39.71 -24.78 -21.90
N PRO A 164 38.70 -25.17 -22.75
CA PRO A 164 37.54 -24.46 -23.33
C PRO A 164 36.18 -25.26 -23.40
N SER A 165 35.11 -24.57 -23.83
CA SER A 165 34.02 -25.07 -24.70
C SER A 165 32.76 -25.73 -24.09
N ALA A 166 31.67 -24.97 -24.03
CA ALA A 166 30.42 -25.27 -24.75
C ALA A 166 29.53 -24.01 -24.73
N ALA A 167 29.14 -23.56 -25.91
CA ALA A 167 28.31 -22.37 -26.09
C ALA A 167 26.93 -22.54 -25.42
N LEU A 168 26.57 -21.60 -24.55
CA LEU A 168 25.21 -21.36 -24.07
C LEU A 168 24.67 -20.11 -24.80
N PRO A 169 23.38 -20.04 -25.12
CA PRO A 169 22.80 -18.92 -25.87
C PRO A 169 22.88 -17.61 -25.09
N ASP A 170 23.04 -16.51 -25.82
CA ASP A 170 23.42 -15.18 -25.33
C ASP A 170 22.49 -14.57 -24.25
N GLU A 171 23.11 -13.82 -23.33
CA GLU A 171 22.51 -13.04 -22.22
C GLU A 171 21.42 -11.98 -22.54
N PRO A 172 21.12 -11.53 -23.78
CA PRO A 172 20.05 -10.54 -24.02
C PRO A 172 18.62 -11.03 -23.73
N ASP A 173 18.38 -12.34 -23.77
CA ASP A 173 17.01 -12.90 -23.70
C ASP A 173 16.41 -12.88 -22.29
N ARG A 174 17.24 -12.97 -21.24
CA ARG A 174 16.78 -13.00 -19.84
C ARG A 174 16.30 -11.63 -19.35
N LEU A 175 16.87 -10.55 -19.86
CA LEU A 175 16.45 -9.18 -19.55
C LEU A 175 15.12 -8.84 -20.23
N ALA A 176 14.87 -9.38 -21.43
CA ALA A 176 13.59 -9.25 -22.12
C ALA A 176 12.50 -10.04 -21.39
N GLU A 177 12.80 -11.27 -20.95
CA GLU A 177 11.84 -12.12 -20.23
C GLU A 177 11.42 -11.54 -18.87
N VAL A 178 12.36 -10.96 -18.11
CA VAL A 178 12.07 -10.31 -16.82
C VAL A 178 11.31 -8.99 -17.00
N ALA A 179 11.60 -8.23 -18.05
CA ALA A 179 10.86 -7.01 -18.37
C ALA A 179 9.41 -7.31 -18.80
N ASP A 180 9.19 -8.38 -19.57
CA ASP A 180 7.85 -8.82 -19.98
C ASP A 180 7.03 -9.35 -18.79
N GLN A 181 7.67 -10.06 -17.87
CA GLN A 181 7.02 -10.52 -16.63
C GLN A 181 6.61 -9.36 -15.73
N LEU A 182 7.45 -8.34 -15.58
CA LEU A 182 7.10 -7.12 -14.83
C LEU A 182 5.99 -6.32 -15.50
N ALA A 183 5.98 -6.24 -16.84
CA ALA A 183 4.93 -5.58 -17.60
C ALA A 183 3.59 -6.32 -17.47
N GLN A 184 3.59 -7.66 -17.46
CA GLN A 184 2.38 -8.47 -17.22
C GLN A 184 1.84 -8.30 -15.79
N VAL A 185 2.72 -8.24 -14.78
CA VAL A 185 2.30 -7.99 -13.39
C VAL A 185 1.71 -6.59 -13.22
N GLN A 186 2.26 -5.58 -13.88
CA GLN A 186 1.70 -4.23 -13.89
C GLN A 186 0.39 -4.11 -14.67
N HIS A 187 0.20 -4.92 -15.73
CA HIS A 187 -1.06 -4.98 -16.46
C HIS A 187 -2.17 -5.67 -15.65
N LEU A 188 -1.80 -6.69 -14.86
CA LEU A 188 -2.72 -7.44 -14.02
C LEU A 188 -3.25 -6.60 -12.83
N LEU A 189 -2.42 -5.71 -12.29
CA LEU A 189 -2.81 -4.76 -11.23
C LEU A 189 -3.69 -3.61 -11.71
N ARG A 190 -3.81 -3.41 -13.03
CA ARG A 190 -4.58 -2.32 -13.64
C ARG A 190 -5.96 -2.73 -14.17
N THR A 191 -6.28 -4.03 -14.16
CA THR A 191 -7.44 -4.56 -14.90
C THR A 191 -8.53 -5.24 -14.06
N THR A 192 -8.43 -5.24 -12.73
CA THR A 192 -9.49 -5.80 -11.88
C THR A 192 -10.29 -4.72 -11.16
N ASP A 193 -11.21 -4.11 -11.92
CA ASP A 193 -12.47 -3.62 -11.39
C ASP A 193 -13.44 -4.81 -11.20
N GLY A 194 -14.02 -4.95 -10.00
CA GLY A 194 -15.22 -5.78 -9.79
C GLY A 194 -15.02 -7.31 -9.80
N PRO A 195 -16.12 -8.10 -9.82
CA PRO A 195 -16.63 -8.75 -8.62
C PRO A 195 -16.45 -10.27 -8.64
N ASP A 196 -15.24 -10.82 -8.47
CA ASP A 196 -15.05 -12.28 -8.37
C ASP A 196 -14.04 -12.66 -7.27
N ARG A 197 -14.55 -12.76 -6.04
CA ARG A 197 -13.77 -13.20 -4.86
C ARG A 197 -13.43 -14.69 -4.87
N GLU A 198 -14.20 -15.53 -5.56
CA GLU A 198 -13.91 -16.97 -5.67
C GLU A 198 -12.81 -17.26 -6.70
N ASP A 199 -12.79 -16.55 -7.83
CA ASP A 199 -11.76 -16.70 -8.86
C ASP A 199 -10.37 -16.26 -8.35
N PHE A 200 -10.33 -15.25 -7.46
CA PHE A 200 -9.10 -14.84 -6.78
C PHE A 200 -8.55 -15.93 -5.84
N ALA A 201 -9.42 -16.63 -5.10
CA ALA A 201 -9.00 -17.69 -4.17
C ALA A 201 -8.50 -18.96 -4.90
N ASP A 202 -9.10 -19.28 -6.05
CA ASP A 202 -8.68 -20.41 -6.87
C ASP A 202 -7.38 -20.13 -7.62
N ARG A 203 -7.18 -18.89 -8.06
CA ARG A 203 -5.92 -18.46 -8.69
C ARG A 203 -4.78 -18.31 -7.69
N LEU A 204 -5.05 -17.90 -6.45
CA LEU A 204 -4.05 -17.89 -5.38
C LEU A 204 -3.57 -19.31 -5.05
N ARG A 205 -4.49 -20.28 -4.99
CA ARG A 205 -4.14 -21.71 -4.81
C ARG A 205 -3.32 -22.27 -5.99
N ALA A 206 -3.62 -21.86 -7.22
CA ALA A 206 -2.84 -22.26 -8.39
C ALA A 206 -1.40 -21.71 -8.35
N LEU A 207 -1.22 -20.48 -7.87
CA LEU A 207 0.09 -19.84 -7.71
C LEU A 207 0.91 -20.50 -6.59
N GLU A 208 0.31 -20.77 -5.43
CA GLU A 208 0.96 -21.52 -4.34
C GLU A 208 1.42 -22.90 -4.80
N GLY A 209 0.61 -23.59 -5.62
CA GLY A 209 0.97 -24.89 -6.21
C GLY A 209 2.07 -24.82 -7.28
N ALA A 210 2.26 -23.69 -7.96
CA ALA A 210 3.36 -23.49 -8.90
C ALA A 210 4.68 -23.22 -8.14
N VAL A 211 4.62 -22.39 -7.10
CA VAL A 211 5.77 -22.08 -6.23
C VAL A 211 6.26 -23.33 -5.49
N ALA A 212 5.35 -24.16 -4.96
CA ALA A 212 5.71 -25.41 -4.27
C ALA A 212 6.45 -26.40 -5.19
N ARG A 213 6.09 -26.48 -6.48
CA ARG A 213 6.76 -27.35 -7.46
C ARG A 213 8.15 -26.85 -7.84
N LEU A 214 8.34 -25.52 -7.89
CA LEU A 214 9.64 -24.89 -8.12
C LEU A 214 10.61 -25.11 -6.95
N MET A 215 10.10 -25.06 -5.71
CA MET A 215 10.90 -25.35 -4.52
C MET A 215 11.29 -26.82 -4.42
N ALA A 216 10.37 -27.74 -4.77
CA ALA A 216 10.67 -29.18 -4.77
C ALA A 216 11.68 -29.60 -5.85
N ALA A 217 11.82 -28.85 -6.94
CA ALA A 217 12.78 -29.11 -8.01
C ALA A 217 14.21 -28.64 -7.70
N HIS A 218 14.44 -27.97 -6.55
CA HIS A 218 15.76 -27.48 -6.13
C HIS A 218 16.42 -28.32 -5.02
N GLU A 219 15.75 -29.38 -4.53
CA GLU A 219 16.27 -30.29 -3.50
C GLU A 219 16.64 -31.70 -4.05
N SER A 220 16.80 -31.87 -5.36
CA SER A 220 17.27 -33.12 -5.99
C SER A 220 18.51 -32.92 -6.85
#